data_AF-A0A2S4Q1H8-F1
#
_entry.id   AF-A0A2S4Q1H8-F1
#
_cell.length_a   1.000
_cell.length_b   1.000
_cell.length_c   1.000
_cell.angle_alpha   90.00
_cell.angle_beta   90.00
_cell.angle_gamma   90.00
#
_symmetry.space_group_name_H-M   'P 1'
#
loop_
_entity.id
_entity.type
_entity.pdbx_description
1 polymer ?
#
loop_
_entity_poly.entity_id
_entity_poly.type
_entity_poly.pdbx_seq_one_letter_code
_entity_poly.pdbx_strand_id
1 'polypeptide(L)'
;MSTKSTTKRSALLEADIRLYLRIAKDHDWRLLAPCGVRKLLCSYLNCAPSEITKITRTATGFALTSKDEEIRKKRLLHNNERLALQGAKLEPVSNLVTCRIATVPKRLDK
;
A
#
# COMPACT_ATOMS: atom_id res chain seq x y z
N MET A 1 -30.94 -13.87 -24.73
CA MET A 1 -29.93 -13.02 -25.41
C MET A 1 -28.81 -12.73 -24.43
N SER A 2 -27.62 -13.26 -24.72
CA SER A 2 -26.32 -12.93 -24.08
C SER A 2 -25.92 -11.51 -24.54
N THR A 3 -25.23 -10.66 -23.78
CA THR A 3 -23.79 -10.80 -23.53
C THR A 3 -23.29 -10.03 -22.30
N LYS A 4 -22.24 -10.61 -21.71
CA LYS A 4 -21.30 -10.04 -20.74
C LYS A 4 -20.55 -8.85 -21.35
N SER A 5 -20.20 -7.83 -20.56
CA SER A 5 -19.15 -6.86 -20.92
C SER A 5 -18.16 -6.68 -19.78
N THR A 6 -17.15 -7.55 -19.81
CA THR A 6 -15.82 -7.32 -19.27
C THR A 6 -15.17 -6.14 -20.01
N THR A 7 -14.28 -5.42 -19.31
CA THR A 7 -13.11 -4.67 -19.85
C THR A 7 -13.23 -3.14 -19.88
N LYS A 8 -12.52 -2.50 -18.93
CA LYS A 8 -11.39 -1.62 -19.28
C LYS A 8 -10.18 -1.93 -18.39
N ARG A 9 -9.40 -2.93 -18.81
CA ARG A 9 -7.95 -2.93 -18.63
C ARG A 9 -7.40 -1.85 -19.57
N SER A 10 -7.28 -0.63 -19.07
CA SER A 10 -6.59 0.45 -19.78
C SER A 10 -6.30 1.59 -18.81
N ALA A 11 -5.49 1.30 -17.81
CA ALA A 11 -4.35 2.17 -17.58
C ALA A 11 -3.15 1.36 -18.09
N LEU A 12 -2.39 1.96 -19.00
CA LEU A 12 -1.00 1.61 -19.27
C LEU A 12 -0.26 1.38 -17.94
N LEU A 13 0.91 0.75 -17.97
CA LEU A 13 1.81 0.65 -16.82
C LEU A 13 2.28 2.04 -16.31
N GLU A 14 1.38 2.91 -15.85
CA GLU A 14 1.72 3.81 -14.76
C GLU A 14 2.09 2.89 -13.61
N ALA A 15 3.36 2.92 -13.22
CA ALA A 15 3.80 2.28 -12.00
C ALA A 15 2.81 2.69 -10.91
N ASP A 16 2.16 1.72 -10.26
CA ASP A 16 1.20 2.02 -9.22
C ASP A 16 1.92 2.87 -8.16
N ILE A 17 1.60 4.16 -8.14
CA ILE A 17 2.34 5.16 -7.37
C ILE A 17 1.99 5.11 -5.88
N ARG A 18 1.12 4.18 -5.48
CA ARG A 18 0.64 4.05 -4.10
C ARG A 18 1.73 3.54 -3.16
N LEU A 19 1.67 4.02 -1.93
CA LEU A 19 2.38 3.46 -0.79
C LEU A 19 1.40 2.67 0.07
N TYR A 20 1.83 1.51 0.54
CA TYR A 20 1.09 0.71 1.50
C TYR A 20 1.66 0.92 2.90
N LEU A 21 0.79 1.37 3.80
CA LEU A 21 1.01 1.29 5.23
C LEU A 21 0.55 -0.09 5.71
N ARG A 22 1.50 -0.96 6.00
CA ARG A 22 1.29 -2.28 6.60
C ARG A 22 1.25 -2.12 8.11
N ILE A 23 0.22 -2.68 8.74
CA ILE A 23 0.05 -2.74 10.19
C ILE A 23 -0.51 -4.11 10.58
N ALA A 24 -0.14 -4.59 11.76
CA ALA A 24 -0.62 -5.86 12.32
C ALA A 24 -2.15 -5.89 12.47
N LYS A 25 -2.74 -7.09 12.59
CA LYS A 25 -4.20 -7.29 12.62
C LYS A 25 -4.89 -6.66 13.83
N ASP A 26 -4.17 -6.65 14.92
CA ASP A 26 -4.49 -6.17 16.26
C ASP A 26 -4.08 -4.71 16.49
N HIS A 27 -3.52 -4.05 15.47
CA HIS A 27 -3.01 -2.69 15.61
C HIS A 27 -4.13 -1.64 15.72
N ASP A 28 -4.04 -0.76 16.71
CA ASP A 28 -5.05 0.29 17.01
C ASP A 28 -5.39 1.16 15.79
N TRP A 29 -4.40 1.40 14.93
CA TRP A 29 -4.58 2.23 13.73
C TRP A 29 -5.58 1.65 12.73
N ARG A 30 -5.94 0.37 12.81
CA ARG A 30 -6.99 -0.23 11.97
C ARG A 30 -8.37 0.31 12.28
N LEU A 31 -8.61 0.73 13.52
CA LEU A 31 -9.88 1.32 13.94
C LEU A 31 -10.02 2.76 13.43
N LEU A 32 -8.91 3.44 13.17
CA LEU A 32 -8.90 4.83 12.73
C LEU A 32 -9.54 5.02 11.35
N ALA A 33 -10.39 6.04 11.24
CA ALA A 33 -10.88 6.51 9.95
C ALA A 33 -9.72 7.00 9.06
N PRO A 34 -9.85 6.98 7.73
CA PRO A 34 -8.81 7.47 6.82
C PRO A 34 -8.31 8.88 7.14
N CYS A 35 -9.18 9.78 7.61
CA CYS A 35 -8.81 11.12 8.04
C CYS A 35 -7.92 11.14 9.31
N GLY A 36 -8.15 10.21 10.25
CA GLY A 36 -7.32 10.05 11.44
C GLY A 36 -5.93 9.53 11.08
N VAL A 37 -5.87 8.51 10.21
CA VAL A 37 -4.59 7.99 9.68
C VAL A 37 -3.82 9.07 8.93
N ARG A 38 -4.50 9.94 8.17
CA ARG A 38 -3.85 11.08 7.51
C ARG A 38 -3.12 11.98 8.50
N LYS A 39 -3.79 12.43 9.56
CA LYS A 39 -3.18 13.29 10.59
C LYS A 39 -1.98 12.63 11.24
N LEU A 40 -2.14 11.35 11.59
CA LEU A 40 -1.11 10.55 12.22
C LEU A 40 0.13 10.43 11.34
N LEU A 41 -0.07 10.04 10.07
CA LEU A 41 1.00 9.96 9.10
C LEU A 41 1.68 11.32 8.90
N CYS A 42 0.93 12.42 8.75
CA CYS A 42 1.54 13.76 8.63
C CYS A 42 2.48 14.08 9.81
N SER A 43 2.11 13.70 11.03
CA SER A 43 2.92 13.89 12.24
C SER A 43 4.19 13.02 12.23
N TYR A 44 4.05 11.71 11.94
CA TYR A 44 5.21 10.81 11.93
C TYR A 44 6.18 11.09 10.79
N LEU A 45 5.62 11.40 9.63
CA LEU A 45 6.36 11.59 8.40
C LEU A 45 6.94 12.99 8.27
N ASN A 46 6.43 13.98 9.01
CA ASN A 46 6.68 15.40 8.79
C ASN A 46 6.25 15.84 7.36
N CYS A 47 4.98 15.56 6.99
CA CYS A 47 4.36 16.08 5.75
C CYS A 47 3.32 17.15 6.03
N ALA A 48 3.11 18.02 5.04
CA ALA A 48 1.84 18.70 4.89
C ALA A 48 0.70 17.73 4.52
N PRO A 49 -0.54 17.94 5.00
CA PRO A 49 -1.69 17.12 4.62
C PRO A 49 -2.01 17.09 3.12
N SER A 50 -1.65 18.15 2.39
CA SER A 50 -1.79 18.29 0.94
C SER A 50 -0.97 17.28 0.14
N GLU A 51 0.09 16.75 0.75
CA GLU A 51 1.02 15.80 0.14
C GLU A 51 0.39 14.41 -0.03
N ILE A 52 -0.62 14.10 0.79
CA ILE A 52 -1.32 12.82 0.80
C ILE A 52 -2.69 13.00 0.15
N THR A 53 -2.74 12.80 -1.16
CA THR A 53 -3.93 12.98 -1.99
C THR A 53 -5.07 12.06 -1.57
N LYS A 54 -4.77 10.77 -1.40
CA LYS A 54 -5.80 9.74 -1.15
C LYS A 54 -5.32 8.76 -0.10
N ILE A 55 -6.23 8.31 0.76
CA ILE A 55 -6.03 7.20 1.69
C ILE A 55 -7.23 6.26 1.58
N THR A 56 -6.97 4.98 1.37
CA THR A 56 -7.98 3.92 1.29
C THR A 56 -7.63 2.78 2.24
N ARG A 57 -8.63 2.22 2.91
CA ARG A 57 -8.46 1.01 3.72
C ARG A 57 -8.15 -0.19 2.84
N THR A 58 -7.31 -1.10 3.35
CA THR A 58 -6.95 -2.36 2.71
C THR A 58 -6.97 -3.48 3.75
N ALA A 59 -6.95 -4.75 3.32
CA ALA A 59 -6.98 -5.90 4.23
C ALA A 59 -5.80 -5.93 5.23
N THR A 60 -4.67 -5.33 4.86
CA THR A 60 -3.43 -5.34 5.65
C THR A 60 -3.12 -3.99 6.32
N GLY A 61 -4.01 -3.00 6.20
CA GLY A 61 -3.75 -1.64 6.67
C GLY A 61 -4.33 -0.59 5.73
N PHE A 62 -3.50 0.29 5.18
CA PHE A 62 -3.95 1.41 4.35
C PHE A 62 -3.09 1.54 3.09
N ALA A 63 -3.70 1.96 2.00
CA ALA A 63 -3.01 2.43 0.81
C ALA A 63 -3.17 3.94 0.71
N LEU A 64 -2.08 4.64 0.44
CA LEU A 64 -2.07 6.08 0.26
C LEU A 64 -1.40 6.46 -1.06
N THR A 65 -1.84 7.56 -1.63
CA THR A 65 -1.27 8.15 -2.85
C THR A 65 -0.65 9.48 -2.49
N SER A 66 0.62 9.68 -2.86
CA SER A 66 1.30 10.97 -2.79
C SER A 66 1.24 11.68 -4.14
N LYS A 67 1.39 13.00 -4.13
CA LYS A 67 1.45 13.81 -5.35
C LYS A 67 2.75 13.62 -6.13
N ASP A 68 3.86 13.41 -5.42
CA ASP A 68 5.21 13.40 -6.00
C ASP A 68 6.00 12.15 -5.64
N GLU A 69 6.86 11.72 -6.57
CA GLU A 69 7.75 10.56 -6.39
C GLU A 69 8.86 10.80 -5.36
N GLU A 70 9.40 12.02 -5.31
CA GLU A 70 10.48 12.35 -4.38
C GLU A 70 9.99 12.33 -2.93
N ILE A 71 8.79 12.84 -2.69
CA ILE A 71 8.13 12.71 -1.40
C ILE A 71 7.92 11.24 -1.06
N ARG A 72 7.47 10.42 -2.02
CA ARG A 72 7.28 8.99 -1.83
C ARG A 72 8.56 8.28 -1.36
N LYS A 73 9.69 8.51 -2.04
CA LYS A 73 11.00 7.94 -1.67
C LYS A 73 11.47 8.45 -0.31
N LYS A 74 11.36 9.76 -0.06
CA LYS A 74 11.75 10.37 1.21
C LYS A 74 10.96 9.78 2.39
N ARG A 75 9.66 9.52 2.23
CA ARG A 75 8.85 8.87 3.28
C ARG A 75 9.32 7.45 3.58
N LEU A 76 9.61 6.68 2.53
CA LEU A 76 10.11 5.31 2.67
C LEU A 76 11.45 5.26 3.39
N LEU A 77 12.37 6.18 3.09
CA LEU A 77 13.71 6.19 3.65
C LEU A 77 13.77 6.76 5.07
N HIS A 78 13.20 7.94 5.30
CA HIS A 78 13.41 8.67 6.56
C HIS A 78 12.51 8.23 7.71
N ASN A 79 11.37 7.60 7.42
CA ASN A 79 10.35 7.35 8.45
C ASN A 79 10.06 5.87 8.67
N ASN A 80 10.74 4.96 7.96
CA ASN A 80 10.55 3.53 8.18
C ASN A 80 10.85 3.15 9.63
N GLU A 81 11.93 3.69 10.20
CA GLU A 81 12.35 3.40 11.57
C GLU A 81 11.31 3.89 12.59
N ARG A 82 10.86 5.15 12.47
CA ARG A 82 9.86 5.73 13.39
C ARG A 82 8.51 5.01 13.32
N LEU A 83 8.11 4.58 12.11
CA LEU A 83 6.91 3.77 11.93
C LEU A 83 7.09 2.35 12.45
N ALA A 84 8.27 1.76 12.29
CA ALA A 84 8.57 0.41 12.77
C ALA A 84 8.51 0.34 14.31
N LEU A 85 8.94 1.40 15.01
CA LEU A 85 8.75 1.55 16.46
C LEU A 85 7.27 1.61 16.88
N GLN A 86 6.37 1.90 15.93
CA GLN A 86 4.92 1.89 16.12
C GLN A 86 4.28 0.67 15.46
N GLY A 87 5.03 -0.40 15.18
CA GLY A 87 4.48 -1.61 14.56
C GLY A 87 3.91 -1.41 13.15
N ALA A 88 4.32 -0.33 12.47
CA ALA A 88 3.85 0.05 11.14
C ALA A 88 5.00 0.09 10.13
N LYS A 89 4.72 -0.19 8.86
CA LYS A 89 5.74 -0.16 7.80
C LYS A 89 5.17 0.46 6.52
N LEU A 90 5.94 1.33 5.89
CA LEU A 90 5.62 1.83 4.54
C LEU A 90 6.35 1.01 3.48
N GLU A 91 5.61 0.60 2.44
CA GLU A 91 6.12 -0.20 1.33
C GLU A 91 5.57 0.32 -0.02
N PRO A 92 6.37 0.29 -1.11
CA PRO A 92 5.87 0.54 -2.45
C PRO A 92 5.06 -0.65 -2.99
N VAL A 93 4.17 -0.40 -3.96
CA VAL A 93 3.34 -1.46 -4.58
C VAL A 93 4.19 -2.56 -5.25
N SER A 94 5.35 -2.21 -5.80
CA SER A 94 6.20 -3.12 -6.58
C SER A 94 6.66 -4.37 -5.81
N ASN A 95 6.61 -4.36 -4.48
CA ASN A 95 6.99 -5.51 -3.66
C ASN A 95 5.94 -6.65 -3.65
N LEU A 96 4.81 -6.48 -4.36
CA LEU A 96 3.77 -7.53 -4.51
C LEU A 96 4.01 -8.49 -5.68
N VAL A 97 5.02 -8.25 -6.52
CA VAL A 97 5.27 -9.08 -7.72
C VAL A 97 5.97 -10.40 -7.38
N THR A 98 6.49 -10.58 -6.16
CA THR A 98 7.35 -11.73 -5.82
C THR A 98 6.64 -13.00 -5.36
N CYS A 99 5.31 -13.02 -5.22
CA CYS A 99 4.57 -14.24 -4.80
C CYS A 99 3.66 -14.80 -5.92
N ARG A 100 4.25 -15.09 -7.08
CA ARG A 100 3.69 -16.09 -8.01
C ARG A 100 4.66 -17.26 -8.11
N ILE A 101 4.91 -17.93 -6.99
CA ILE A 101 5.48 -19.28 -7.06
C ILE A 101 4.37 -20.17 -7.59
N ALA A 102 4.45 -20.57 -8.85
CA ALA A 102 3.59 -21.60 -9.39
C ALA A 102 3.87 -22.88 -8.60
N THR A 103 2.97 -23.29 -7.71
CA THR A 103 3.01 -24.62 -7.11
C THR A 103 2.70 -25.62 -8.22
N VAL A 104 3.74 -26.08 -8.91
CA VAL A 104 3.63 -27.16 -9.88
C VAL A 104 3.48 -28.46 -9.09
N PRO A 105 2.41 -29.26 -9.28
CA PRO A 105 2.33 -30.57 -8.66
C PRO A 105 3.44 -31.44 -9.24
N LYS A 106 4.37 -31.92 -8.39
CA LYS A 106 5.23 -33.05 -8.76
C LYS A 106 4.31 -34.26 -8.98
N ARG A 107 4.25 -34.76 -10.21
CA ARG A 107 3.67 -36.08 -10.46
C ARG A 107 4.59 -37.11 -9.81
N LEU A 108 4.04 -37.97 -8.96
CA LEU A 108 4.66 -39.25 -8.64
C LEU A 108 4.44 -40.14 -9.85
N ASP A 109 5.51 -40.45 -10.58
CA ASP A 109 5.55 -41.60 -11.48
C ASP A 109 5.50 -42.87 -10.62
N LYS A 110 4.67 -43.82 -11.04
CA LYS A 110 4.43 -45.12 -10.38
C LYS A 110 5.33 -46.18 -10.96
#